data_AF-A0A549YFV7-F1
#
_entry.id   AF-A0A549YFV7-F1
#
_cell.length_a   1.000
_cell.length_b   1.000
_cell.length_c   1.000
_cell.angle_alpha   90.00
_cell.angle_beta   90.00
_cell.angle_gamma   90.00
#
_symmetry.space_group_name_H-M   'P 1'
#
loop_
_entity.id
_entity.type
_entity.pdbx_description
1 polymer ?
#
loop_
_entity_poly.entity_id
_entity_poly.type
_entity_poly.pdbx_seq_one_letter_code
_entity_poly.pdbx_strand_id
1 'polypeptide(L)'
;MKLWEKVIVVMAMTFLIVVALAIVFGGIFLGLTGFFSLIGVTYESLGSLLLFVLYCFLVGIIFEIIEWIILFFIDKSNLHSKEKWIWIVLVKLVLTWFVIHIVNELMTTVVLTGFAELLTAVLIVSIDIVFDDTKEVEEKD
;
A
#
# COMPACT_ATOMS: atom_id res chain seq x y z
N MET A 1 -35.51 13.79 26.62
CA MET A 1 -35.42 12.74 25.59
C MET A 1 -35.83 11.43 26.20
N LYS A 2 -36.77 10.72 25.57
CA LYS A 2 -37.11 9.35 25.96
C LYS A 2 -35.90 8.46 25.68
N LEU A 3 -35.66 7.44 26.51
CA LEU A 3 -34.48 6.55 26.38
C LEU A 3 -34.34 5.97 24.96
N TRP A 4 -35.46 5.72 24.28
CA TRP A 4 -35.52 5.26 22.89
C TRP A 4 -34.90 6.23 21.87
N GLU A 5 -35.15 7.54 22.00
CA GLU A 5 -34.59 8.55 21.08
C GLU A 5 -33.06 8.58 21.19
N LYS A 6 -32.54 8.46 22.42
CA LYS A 6 -31.10 8.44 22.68
C LYS A 6 -30.45 7.18 22.11
N VAL A 7 -31.09 6.02 22.23
CA VAL A 7 -30.60 4.76 21.65
C VAL A 7 -30.58 4.82 20.13
N ILE A 8 -31.63 5.35 19.49
CA ILE A 8 -31.70 5.49 18.03
C ILE A 8 -30.59 6.41 17.51
N VAL A 9 -30.34 7.54 18.19
CA VAL A 9 -29.27 8.47 17.78
C VAL A 9 -27.90 7.82 17.90
N VAL A 10 -27.60 7.13 19.01
CA VAL A 10 -26.32 6.43 19.17
C VAL A 10 -26.16 5.33 18.12
N MET A 11 -27.21 4.52 17.90
CA MET A 11 -27.21 3.48 16.87
C MET A 11 -26.95 4.05 15.47
N ALA A 12 -27.61 5.15 15.12
CA ALA A 12 -27.44 5.79 13.82
C ALA A 12 -26.02 6.37 13.64
N MET A 13 -25.45 7.01 14.66
CA MET A 13 -24.07 7.50 14.61
C MET A 13 -23.06 6.35 14.50
N THR A 14 -23.22 5.30 15.30
CA THR A 14 -22.34 4.12 15.21
C THR A 14 -22.45 3.46 13.84
N PHE A 15 -23.66 3.31 13.30
CA PHE A 15 -23.88 2.73 11.97
C PHE A 15 -23.22 3.57 10.88
N LEU A 16 -23.32 4.90 10.95
CA LEU A 16 -22.68 5.80 9.99
C LEU A 16 -21.15 5.66 10.01
N ILE A 17 -20.54 5.55 11.20
CA ILE A 17 -19.10 5.31 11.35
C ILE A 17 -18.70 3.95 10.75
N VAL A 18 -19.45 2.89 11.05
CA VAL A 18 -19.18 1.55 10.54
C VAL A 18 -19.31 1.50 9.02
N VAL A 19 -20.33 2.13 8.44
CA VAL A 19 -20.50 2.21 6.98
C VAL A 19 -19.36 2.99 6.33
N ALA A 20 -18.95 4.13 6.91
CA ALA A 20 -17.81 4.90 6.40
C ALA A 20 -16.53 4.06 6.38
N LEU A 21 -16.23 3.36 7.48
CA LEU A 21 -15.09 2.44 7.56
C LEU A 21 -15.22 1.31 6.53
N ALA A 22 -16.39 0.71 6.40
CA ALA A 22 -16.64 -0.37 5.44
C ALA A 22 -16.46 0.08 3.99
N ILE A 23 -16.81 1.33 3.64
CA ILE A 23 -16.57 1.88 2.30
C ILE A 23 -15.07 2.05 2.05
N VAL A 24 -14.31 2.59 3.02
CA VAL A 24 -12.87 2.79 2.88
C VAL A 24 -12.14 1.44 2.76
N PHE A 25 -12.33 0.56 3.75
CA PHE A 25 -11.70 -0.76 3.75
C PHE A 25 -12.20 -1.64 2.61
N GLY A 26 -13.50 -1.62 2.34
CA GLY A 26 -14.11 -2.36 1.24
C GLY A 26 -13.61 -1.89 -0.12
N GLY A 27 -13.44 -0.57 -0.32
CA GLY A 27 -12.88 -0.01 -1.54
C GLY A 27 -11.44 -0.44 -1.79
N ILE A 28 -10.58 -0.36 -0.77
CA ILE A 28 -9.18 -0.83 -0.85
C ILE A 28 -9.15 -2.34 -1.15
N PHE A 29 -9.97 -3.12 -0.45
CA PHE A 29 -10.02 -4.57 -0.60
C PHE A 29 -10.54 -4.99 -1.99
N LEU A 30 -11.58 -4.33 -2.49
CA LEU A 30 -12.11 -4.54 -3.84
C LEU A 30 -11.11 -4.12 -4.91
N GLY A 31 -10.39 -3.01 -4.71
CA GLY A 31 -9.34 -2.55 -5.62
C GLY A 31 -8.21 -3.57 -5.76
N LEU A 32 -7.70 -4.08 -4.63
CA LEU A 32 -6.66 -5.12 -4.62
C LEU A 32 -7.16 -6.45 -5.21
N THR A 33 -8.35 -6.89 -4.82
CA THR A 33 -8.95 -8.15 -5.32
C THR A 33 -9.21 -8.07 -6.83
N GLY A 34 -9.72 -6.93 -7.32
CA GLY A 34 -9.95 -6.68 -8.74
C GLY A 34 -8.65 -6.63 -9.54
N PHE A 35 -7.63 -5.95 -9.03
CA PHE A 35 -6.31 -5.89 -9.65
C PHE A 35 -5.65 -7.27 -9.75
N PHE A 36 -5.67 -8.04 -8.68
CA PHE A 36 -5.12 -9.41 -8.65
C PHE A 36 -5.90 -10.36 -9.57
N SER A 37 -7.22 -10.20 -9.66
CA SER A 37 -8.04 -10.93 -10.62
C SER A 37 -7.70 -10.57 -12.07
N LEU A 38 -7.36 -9.31 -12.37
CA LEU A 38 -6.95 -8.88 -13.72
C LEU A 38 -5.60 -9.46 -14.14
N ILE A 39 -4.68 -9.59 -13.18
CA ILE A 39 -3.32 -10.09 -13.40
C ILE A 39 -3.28 -11.63 -13.44
N GLY A 40 -4.36 -12.29 -13.04
CA GLY A 40 -4.45 -13.76 -13.03
C GLY A 40 -3.75 -14.39 -11.83
N VAL A 41 -3.64 -13.66 -10.71
CA VAL A 41 -3.07 -14.19 -9.46
C VAL A 41 -4.03 -15.20 -8.86
N THR A 42 -3.49 -16.37 -8.49
CA THR A 42 -4.24 -17.41 -7.78
C THR A 42 -4.00 -17.30 -6.29
N TYR A 43 -5.07 -17.09 -5.53
CA TYR A 43 -5.07 -17.08 -4.07
C TYR A 43 -6.11 -18.06 -3.56
N GLU A 44 -5.79 -18.82 -2.51
CA GLU A 44 -6.71 -19.84 -1.98
C GLU A 44 -7.97 -19.24 -1.35
N SER A 45 -7.86 -18.04 -0.77
CA SER A 45 -8.95 -17.35 -0.07
C SER A 45 -8.70 -15.86 0.05
N LEU A 46 -9.80 -15.10 0.21
CA LEU A 46 -9.78 -13.69 0.59
C LEU A 46 -8.99 -13.44 1.89
N GLY A 47 -9.02 -14.40 2.82
CA GLY A 47 -8.24 -14.33 4.07
C GLY A 47 -6.72 -14.39 3.84
N SER A 48 -6.29 -15.20 2.88
CA SER A 48 -4.87 -15.33 2.51
C SER A 48 -4.32 -14.05 1.88
N LEU A 49 -5.17 -13.36 1.09
CA LEU A 49 -4.84 -12.08 0.50
C LEU A 49 -4.70 -10.99 1.57
N LEU A 50 -5.58 -10.98 2.58
CA LEU A 50 -5.46 -10.06 3.71
C LEU A 50 -4.18 -10.31 4.53
N LEU A 51 -3.85 -11.58 4.78
CA LEU A 51 -2.61 -11.97 5.45
C LEU A 51 -1.38 -11.56 4.62
N PHE A 52 -1.42 -11.71 3.30
CA PHE A 52 -0.35 -11.25 2.41
C PHE A 52 -0.09 -9.75 2.56
N VAL A 53 -1.14 -8.92 2.52
CA VAL A 53 -1.02 -7.47 2.73
C VAL A 53 -0.45 -7.15 4.12
N LEU A 54 -0.89 -7.87 5.15
CA LEU A 54 -0.39 -7.68 6.52
C LEU A 54 1.11 -8.01 6.63
N TYR A 55 1.58 -9.06 5.98
CA TYR A 55 3.01 -9.41 5.96
C TYR A 55 3.82 -8.45 5.09
N CYS A 56 3.28 -8.00 3.96
CA CYS A 56 3.87 -6.89 3.18
C CYS A 56 4.02 -5.64 4.02
N PHE A 57 3.06 -5.32 4.89
CA PHE A 57 3.20 -4.20 5.82
C PHE A 57 4.30 -4.43 6.86
N LEU A 58 4.35 -5.62 7.49
CA LEU A 58 5.39 -5.96 8.47
C LEU A 58 6.81 -5.90 7.89
N VAL A 59 7.01 -6.52 6.73
CA VAL A 59 8.30 -6.51 6.03
C VAL A 59 8.58 -5.12 5.45
N GLY A 60 7.55 -4.46 4.93
CA GLY A 60 7.60 -3.10 4.40
C GLY A 60 8.17 -2.11 5.41
N ILE A 61 7.74 -2.13 6.67
CA ILE A 61 8.29 -1.25 7.73
C ILE A 61 9.82 -1.36 7.84
N ILE A 62 10.37 -2.57 7.73
CA ILE A 62 11.82 -2.78 7.81
C ILE A 62 12.50 -2.17 6.57
N PHE A 63 11.89 -2.36 5.40
CA PHE A 63 12.40 -1.85 4.13
C PHE A 63 12.26 -0.33 3.98
N GLU A 64 11.23 0.29 4.56
CA GLU A 64 11.07 1.74 4.61
C GLU A 64 12.24 2.41 5.33
N ILE A 65 12.74 1.80 6.42
CA ILE A 65 13.92 2.31 7.14
C ILE A 65 15.15 2.24 6.21
N ILE A 66 15.30 1.16 5.46
CA ILE A 66 16.40 0.98 4.51
C ILE A 66 16.28 1.98 3.36
N GLU A 67 15.06 2.17 2.84
CA GLU A 67 14.74 3.15 1.81
C GLU A 67 15.16 4.55 2.24
N TRP A 68 14.75 4.97 3.43
CA TRP A 68 15.06 6.30 3.94
C TRP A 68 16.57 6.56 4.03
N ILE A 69 17.35 5.54 4.44
CA ILE A 69 18.82 5.63 4.47
C ILE A 69 19.38 5.80 3.05
N ILE A 70 18.89 5.02 2.08
CA ILE A 70 19.37 5.09 0.69
C ILE A 70 19.00 6.44 0.06
N LEU A 71 17.77 6.91 0.28
CA LEU A 71 17.29 8.20 -0.20
C LEU A 71 18.12 9.35 0.38
N PHE A 72 18.50 9.29 1.66
CA PHE A 72 19.39 10.28 2.26
C PHE A 72 20.77 10.36 1.58
N PHE A 73 21.32 9.22 1.17
CA PHE A 73 22.59 9.19 0.40
C PHE A 73 22.42 9.74 -1.01
N ILE A 74 21.31 9.43 -1.68
CA ILE A 74 20.96 9.98 -2.99
C ILE A 74 20.72 11.49 -2.88
N ASP A 75 20.18 11.96 -1.76
CA ASP A 75 19.94 13.37 -1.52
C ASP A 75 21.23 14.19 -1.50
N LYS A 76 22.23 13.70 -0.75
CA LYS A 76 23.58 14.26 -0.65
C LYS A 76 24.46 14.08 -1.89
N SER A 77 24.01 13.29 -2.85
CA SER A 77 24.76 13.04 -4.09
C SER A 77 24.73 14.28 -5.00
N ASN A 78 25.84 14.53 -5.69
CA ASN A 78 26.01 15.68 -6.59
C ASN A 78 25.38 15.44 -7.98
N LEU A 79 24.27 14.70 -8.03
CA LEU A 79 23.57 14.34 -9.27
C LEU A 79 22.65 15.46 -9.74
N HIS A 80 22.42 15.51 -11.05
CA HIS A 80 21.50 16.48 -11.63
C HIS A 80 20.06 16.16 -11.21
N SER A 81 19.23 17.17 -10.96
CA SER A 81 17.87 17.04 -10.40
C SER A 81 16.98 16.00 -11.10
N LYS A 82 17.12 15.88 -12.43
CA LYS A 82 16.37 14.89 -13.23
C LYS A 82 16.85 13.44 -13.03
N GLU A 83 18.16 13.25 -12.94
CA GLU A 83 18.75 11.92 -12.73
C GLU A 83 18.48 11.43 -11.31
N LYS A 84 18.53 12.35 -10.35
CA LYS A 84 18.20 12.08 -8.94
C LYS A 84 16.78 11.54 -8.78
N TRP A 85 15.79 12.16 -9.44
CA TRP A 85 14.40 11.68 -9.39
C TRP A 85 14.23 10.26 -9.98
N ILE A 86 14.88 9.97 -11.12
CA ILE A 86 14.91 8.61 -11.69
C ILE A 86 15.49 7.61 -10.69
N TRP A 87 16.59 7.94 -10.01
CA TRP A 87 17.20 7.05 -9.03
C TRP A 87 16.32 6.80 -7.82
N ILE A 88 15.62 7.83 -7.32
CA ILE A 88 14.67 7.72 -6.20
C ILE A 88 13.56 6.75 -6.57
N VAL A 89 12.91 6.95 -7.74
CA VAL A 89 11.82 6.08 -8.21
C VAL A 89 12.30 4.64 -8.42
N LEU A 90 13.49 4.46 -8.98
CA LEU A 90 14.05 3.13 -9.23
C LEU A 90 14.36 2.40 -7.92
N VAL A 91 14.92 3.08 -6.93
CA VAL A 91 15.16 2.51 -5.59
C VAL A 91 13.85 2.13 -4.92
N LYS A 92 12.86 3.03 -4.90
CA LYS A 92 11.51 2.76 -4.37
C LYS A 92 10.90 1.51 -5.02
N LEU A 93 11.01 1.39 -6.34
CA LEU A 93 10.51 0.24 -7.09
C LEU A 93 11.21 -1.06 -6.73
N VAL A 94 12.54 -1.06 -6.67
CA VAL A 94 13.33 -2.26 -6.37
C VAL A 94 13.07 -2.71 -4.94
N LEU A 95 13.04 -1.80 -3.96
CA LEU A 95 12.76 -2.14 -2.56
C LEU A 95 11.34 -2.66 -2.39
N THR A 96 10.34 -2.00 -2.97
CA THR A 96 8.94 -2.45 -2.92
C THR A 96 8.77 -3.83 -3.57
N TRP A 97 9.40 -4.07 -4.72
CA TRP A 97 9.39 -5.38 -5.35
C TRP A 97 10.07 -6.44 -4.46
N PHE A 98 11.18 -6.11 -3.81
CA PHE A 98 11.87 -7.03 -2.91
C PHE A 98 11.04 -7.40 -1.69
N VAL A 99 10.32 -6.44 -1.10
CA VAL A 99 9.35 -6.70 -0.02
C VAL A 99 8.30 -7.71 -0.46
N ILE A 100 7.68 -7.48 -1.62
CA ILE A 100 6.64 -8.36 -2.18
C ILE A 100 7.22 -9.75 -2.46
N HIS A 101 8.42 -9.82 -3.02
CA HIS A 101 9.09 -11.07 -3.34
C HIS A 101 9.42 -11.90 -2.09
N ILE A 102 9.99 -11.26 -1.06
CA ILE A 102 10.24 -11.92 0.24
C ILE A 102 8.93 -12.44 0.83
N VAL A 103 7.88 -11.64 0.83
CA VAL A 103 6.60 -12.05 1.43
C VAL A 103 5.96 -13.19 0.63
N ASN A 104 6.08 -13.17 -0.70
CA ASN A 104 5.61 -14.26 -1.56
C ASN A 104 6.39 -15.56 -1.30
N GLU A 105 7.71 -15.52 -1.08
CA GLU A 105 8.46 -16.72 -0.68
C GLU A 105 8.12 -17.20 0.73
N LEU A 106 7.86 -16.28 1.66
CA LEU A 106 7.50 -16.62 3.05
C LEU A 106 6.08 -17.20 3.16
N MET A 107 5.18 -16.85 2.25
CA MET A 107 3.79 -17.29 2.21
C MET A 107 3.58 -18.40 1.18
N THR A 108 3.33 -19.63 1.64
CA THR A 108 2.96 -20.73 0.72
C THR A 108 1.51 -20.68 0.23
N THR A 109 0.68 -19.81 0.81
CA THR A 109 -0.78 -19.75 0.58
C THR A 109 -1.20 -18.82 -0.55
N VAL A 110 -0.30 -17.93 -1.00
CA VAL A 110 -0.54 -17.04 -2.14
C VAL A 110 0.61 -17.22 -3.10
N VAL A 111 0.31 -17.70 -4.31
CA VAL A 111 1.34 -17.93 -5.34
C VAL A 111 1.25 -16.79 -6.34
N LEU A 112 2.03 -15.73 -6.12
CA LEU A 112 2.24 -14.74 -7.16
C LEU A 112 3.30 -15.24 -8.14
N THR A 113 2.99 -15.14 -9.43
CA THR A 113 4.02 -15.27 -10.47
C THR A 113 4.91 -14.03 -10.41
N GLY A 114 6.22 -14.14 -10.69
CA GLY A 114 7.14 -13.00 -10.64
C GLY A 114 6.70 -11.78 -11.49
N PHE A 115 5.94 -11.99 -12.56
CA PHE A 115 5.32 -10.91 -13.34
C PHE A 115 4.25 -10.14 -12.54
N ALA A 116 3.45 -10.84 -11.74
CA ALA A 116 2.44 -10.25 -10.88
C ALA A 116 3.06 -9.48 -9.70
N GLU A 117 4.17 -9.98 -9.16
CA GLU A 117 4.95 -9.27 -8.13
C GLU A 117 5.43 -7.91 -8.66
N LEU A 118 6.04 -7.90 -9.85
CA LEU A 118 6.54 -6.69 -10.49
C LEU A 118 5.41 -5.68 -10.77
N LEU A 119 4.29 -6.14 -11.34
CA LEU A 119 3.10 -5.29 -11.59
C LEU A 119 2.55 -4.68 -10.30
N THR A 120 2.51 -5.46 -9.24
CA THR A 120 2.05 -4.98 -7.93
C THR A 120 3.00 -3.94 -7.35
N ALA A 121 4.31 -4.16 -7.46
CA ALA A 121 5.32 -3.18 -7.06
C ALA A 121 5.17 -1.86 -7.82
N VAL A 122 4.98 -1.94 -9.15
CA VAL A 122 4.77 -0.76 -10.00
C VAL A 122 3.51 -0.01 -9.58
N LEU A 123 2.40 -0.72 -9.31
CA LEU A 123 1.16 -0.08 -8.86
C LEU A 123 1.35 0.63 -7.52
N ILE A 124 1.98 -0.02 -6.54
CA ILE A 124 2.22 0.57 -5.21
C ILE A 124 3.10 1.81 -5.32
N VAL A 125 4.20 1.75 -6.08
CA VAL A 125 5.08 2.92 -6.27
C VAL A 125 4.39 4.01 -7.07
N SER A 126 3.52 3.68 -8.03
CA SER A 126 2.75 4.68 -8.76
C SER A 126 1.79 5.44 -7.83
N ILE A 127 1.13 4.72 -6.92
CA ILE A 127 0.30 5.32 -5.87
C ILE A 127 1.19 6.21 -4.99
N ASP A 128 2.31 5.69 -4.50
CA ASP A 128 3.20 6.42 -3.62
C ASP A 128 3.70 7.74 -4.24
N ILE A 129 4.11 7.73 -5.52
CA ILE A 129 4.53 8.94 -6.25
C ILE A 129 3.40 9.97 -6.33
N VAL A 130 2.18 9.55 -6.69
CA VAL A 130 1.03 10.46 -6.79
C VAL A 130 0.69 11.10 -5.45
N PHE A 131 0.85 10.36 -4.35
CA PHE A 131 0.61 10.86 -3.00
C PHE A 131 1.79 11.69 -2.45
N ASP A 132 3.04 11.39 -2.81
CA ASP A 132 4.20 12.19 -2.40
C ASP A 132 4.26 13.55 -3.11
N ASP A 133 3.91 13.60 -4.40
CA ASP A 133 3.82 14.87 -5.15
C ASP A 133 2.80 15.84 -4.53
N THR A 134 1.80 15.31 -3.79
CA THR A 134 0.82 16.13 -3.08
C THR A 134 1.38 16.77 -1.81
N LYS A 135 2.38 16.14 -1.17
CA LYS A 135 2.99 16.66 0.08
C LYS A 135 3.95 17.83 -0.15
N GLU A 136 4.62 17.90 -1.30
CA GLU A 136 5.49 19.03 -1.64
C GLU A 136 4.73 20.35 -1.89
N VAL A 137 3.41 20.27 -2.14
CA VAL A 137 2.55 21.45 -2.37
C VAL A 137 2.08 22.06 -1.04
N GLU A 138 1.83 21.26 -0.01
CA GLU A 138 1.37 21.75 1.30
C GLU A 138 2.48 22.37 2.17
N GLU A 139 3.76 22.06 1.93
CA GLU A 139 4.88 22.63 2.71
C GLU A 139 5.27 24.07 2.27
N LYS A 140 4.61 24.62 1.25
CA LYS A 140 4.88 25.96 0.70
C LYS A 140 3.79 27.02 0.97
N ASP A 141 2.69 26.66 1.63
CA ASP A 141 1.60 27.58 1.99
C ASP A 141 1.60 27.99 3.47
#